data_AF-A0A3A4UPE6-F1
#
_entry.id   AF-A0A3A4UPE6-F1
#
_cell.length_a   1.000
_cell.length_b   1.000
_cell.length_c   1.000
_cell.angle_alpha   90.00
_cell.angle_beta   90.00
_cell.angle_gamma   90.00
#
_symmetry.space_group_name_H-M   'P 1'
#
loop_
_entity.id
_entity.type
_entity.pdbx_description
1 polymer ?
#
loop_
_entity_poly.entity_id
_entity_poly.type
_entity_poly.pdbx_seq_one_letter_code
_entity_poly.pdbx_strand_id
1 'polypeptide(L)'
;MQIPHTAKREHIERLFRKKDWAGLAEFEIHIIDAASPLTDCGHYVLASLGLEGTVPLIEAIQRIPRTPSRATGIVVYSERGDIRHFGRYDHTTGKVRSKWNFGPVLEHALDAVPSCYGTFAEFCTLQRAQEYFHERRQTSLFGPEYY
;
A
#
# COMPACT_ATOMS: atom_id res chain seq x y z
N MET A 1 12.82 5.05 3.35
CA MET A 1 12.65 6.25 4.21
C MET A 1 12.16 5.81 5.58
N GLN A 2 12.69 6.36 6.68
CA GLN A 2 12.15 6.10 8.02
C GLN A 2 10.94 7.01 8.29
N ILE A 3 9.88 6.44 8.87
CA ILE A 3 8.72 7.16 9.38
C ILE A 3 8.69 6.95 10.89
N PRO A 4 8.89 8.00 11.70
CA PRO A 4 9.00 7.86 13.14
C PRO A 4 7.70 7.31 13.76
N HIS A 5 7.85 6.64 14.89
CA HIS A 5 6.73 6.34 15.77
C HIS A 5 6.39 7.62 16.55
N THR A 6 5.16 8.11 16.43
CA THR A 6 4.76 9.38 17.05
C THR A 6 3.40 9.22 17.73
N ALA A 7 3.12 10.07 18.72
CA ALA A 7 1.82 10.12 19.39
C ALA A 7 0.65 10.32 18.39
N LYS A 8 0.89 11.08 17.30
CA LYS A 8 -0.05 11.23 16.18
C LYS A 8 -0.41 9.87 15.59
N ARG A 9 0.59 9.05 15.24
CA ARG A 9 0.38 7.72 14.63
C ARG A 9 -0.27 6.72 15.57
N GLU A 10 0.07 6.77 16.85
CA GLU A 10 -0.61 5.99 17.89
C GLU A 10 -2.09 6.38 18.01
N HIS A 11 -2.40 7.67 17.90
CA HIS A 11 -3.79 8.13 17.91
C HIS A 11 -4.55 7.63 16.67
N ILE A 12 -3.96 7.79 15.47
CA ILE A 12 -4.50 7.25 14.23
C ILE A 12 -4.74 5.74 14.36
N GLU A 13 -3.81 4.99 14.96
CA GLU A 13 -3.98 3.56 15.19
C GLU A 13 -5.14 3.24 16.14
N ARG A 14 -5.34 4.01 17.21
CA ARG A 14 -6.50 3.83 18.11
C ARG A 14 -7.83 4.01 17.37
N LEU A 15 -7.95 5.05 16.53
CA LEU A 15 -9.14 5.30 15.71
C LEU A 15 -9.36 4.18 14.70
N PHE A 16 -8.29 3.77 14.00
CA PHE A 16 -8.28 2.65 13.07
C PHE A 16 -8.78 1.34 13.72
N ARG A 17 -8.26 0.99 14.90
CA ARG A 17 -8.67 -0.22 15.64
C ARG A 17 -10.14 -0.18 16.07
N LYS A 18 -10.65 1.01 16.40
CA LYS A 18 -12.07 1.25 16.71
C LYS A 18 -12.97 1.34 15.47
N LYS A 19 -12.39 1.35 14.26
CA LYS A 19 -13.08 1.63 12.99
C LYS A 19 -13.78 2.99 12.99
N ASP A 20 -13.23 3.96 13.73
CA ASP A 20 -13.72 5.34 13.73
C ASP A 20 -13.12 6.10 12.55
N TRP A 21 -13.71 5.91 11.38
CA TRP A 21 -13.24 6.52 10.13
C TRP A 21 -13.50 8.02 10.08
N ALA A 22 -14.54 8.50 10.77
CA ALA A 22 -14.87 9.93 10.82
C ALA A 22 -13.85 10.70 11.64
N GLY A 23 -13.39 10.15 12.76
CA GLY A 23 -12.35 10.76 13.60
C GLY A 23 -11.01 10.96 12.90
N LEU A 24 -10.73 10.19 11.83
CA LEU A 24 -9.49 10.34 11.07
C LEU A 24 -9.36 11.69 10.35
N ALA A 25 -10.47 12.41 10.13
CA ALA A 25 -10.47 13.72 9.49
C ALA A 25 -9.63 14.77 10.25
N GLU A 26 -9.47 14.62 11.57
CA GLU A 26 -8.57 15.45 12.40
C GLU A 26 -7.12 15.44 11.88
N PHE A 27 -6.70 14.36 11.22
CA PHE A 27 -5.34 14.17 10.71
C PHE A 27 -5.23 14.38 9.19
N GLU A 28 -6.22 15.04 8.58
CA GLU A 28 -6.30 15.23 7.12
C GLU A 28 -6.28 13.91 6.35
N ILE A 29 -6.91 12.89 6.94
CA ILE A 29 -7.14 11.59 6.32
C ILE A 29 -8.58 11.59 5.80
N HIS A 30 -8.74 11.42 4.49
CA HIS A 30 -10.02 11.55 3.81
C HIS A 30 -10.50 10.20 3.27
N ILE A 31 -11.79 9.90 3.45
CA ILE A 31 -12.42 8.74 2.83
C ILE A 31 -12.61 9.03 1.34
N ILE A 32 -12.00 8.20 0.50
CA ILE A 32 -12.14 8.26 -0.96
C ILE A 32 -13.22 7.28 -1.43
N ASP A 33 -13.27 6.10 -0.81
CA ASP A 33 -14.29 5.09 -1.10
C ASP A 33 -14.66 4.32 0.17
N ALA A 34 -15.85 4.59 0.69
CA ALA A 34 -16.38 3.94 1.88
C ALA A 34 -16.85 2.50 1.63
N ALA A 35 -17.22 2.16 0.39
CA ALA A 35 -17.87 0.91 0.01
C ALA A 35 -17.00 0.00 -0.86
N SER A 36 -15.71 0.34 -1.03
CA SER A 36 -14.77 -0.41 -1.85
C SER A 36 -14.89 -1.93 -1.62
N PRO A 37 -15.19 -2.73 -2.66
CA PRO A 37 -15.37 -4.17 -2.53
C PRO A 37 -14.06 -4.93 -2.31
N LEU A 38 -12.92 -4.26 -2.52
CA LEU A 38 -11.59 -4.83 -2.34
C LEU A 38 -11.36 -5.29 -0.90
N THR A 39 -10.72 -6.45 -0.75
CA THR A 39 -10.53 -7.12 0.54
C THR A 39 -9.46 -6.45 1.40
N ASP A 40 -8.35 -6.03 0.79
CA ASP A 40 -7.17 -5.52 1.49
C ASP A 40 -6.32 -4.57 0.62
N CYS A 41 -5.22 -4.09 1.22
CA CYS A 41 -4.27 -3.17 0.59
C CYS A 41 -3.52 -3.77 -0.61
N GLY A 42 -3.26 -5.09 -0.61
CA GLY A 42 -2.61 -5.78 -1.73
C GLY A 42 -3.51 -5.81 -2.96
N HIS A 43 -4.77 -6.22 -2.77
CA HIS A 43 -5.78 -6.21 -3.84
C HIS A 43 -6.00 -4.80 -4.39
N TYR A 44 -6.03 -3.80 -3.51
CA TYR A 44 -6.15 -2.40 -3.92
C TYR A 44 -4.99 -1.95 -4.82
N VAL A 45 -3.75 -2.25 -4.43
CA VAL A 45 -2.60 -1.88 -5.25
C VAL A 45 -2.60 -2.63 -6.57
N LEU A 46 -2.91 -3.93 -6.62
CA LEU A 46 -3.02 -4.67 -7.89
C LEU A 46 -4.09 -4.09 -8.81
N ALA A 47 -5.29 -3.83 -8.29
CA ALA A 47 -6.37 -3.23 -9.07
C ALA A 47 -5.96 -1.88 -9.66
N SER A 48 -5.24 -1.06 -8.89
CA SER A 48 -4.72 0.23 -9.36
C SER A 48 -3.57 0.12 -10.39
N LEU A 49 -3.02 -1.07 -10.60
CA LEU A 49 -2.09 -1.40 -11.69
C LEU A 49 -2.81 -2.01 -12.91
N GLY A 50 -4.14 -2.19 -12.85
CA GLY A 50 -4.90 -2.92 -13.85
C GLY A 50 -4.67 -4.44 -13.79
N LEU A 51 -4.23 -4.96 -12.64
CA LEU A 51 -3.98 -6.38 -12.42
C LEU A 51 -5.06 -6.97 -11.50
N GLU A 52 -5.42 -8.23 -11.75
CA GLU A 52 -6.31 -8.99 -10.88
C GLU A 52 -5.62 -9.33 -9.55
N GLY A 53 -6.37 -9.29 -8.46
CA GLY A 53 -5.88 -9.57 -7.11
C GLY A 53 -5.74 -11.06 -6.80
N THR A 54 -4.82 -11.77 -7.47
CA THR A 54 -4.58 -13.20 -7.17
C THR A 54 -3.52 -13.38 -6.09
N VAL A 55 -3.57 -14.49 -5.34
CA VAL A 55 -2.58 -14.81 -4.30
C VAL A 55 -1.13 -14.72 -4.82
N PRO A 56 -0.76 -15.32 -5.98
CA PRO A 56 0.59 -15.19 -6.51
C PRO A 56 1.01 -13.75 -6.83
N LEU A 57 0.07 -12.92 -7.29
CA LEU A 57 0.37 -11.51 -7.59
C LEU A 57 0.54 -10.69 -6.32
N ILE A 58 -0.23 -10.98 -5.27
CA ILE A 58 -0.08 -10.34 -3.95
C ILE A 58 1.29 -10.69 -3.36
N GLU A 59 1.70 -11.96 -3.41
CA GLU A 59 3.04 -12.38 -3.00
C GLU A 59 4.14 -11.75 -3.86
N ALA A 60 3.88 -11.59 -5.16
CA ALA A 60 4.84 -10.98 -6.07
C ALA A 60 5.04 -9.48 -5.81
N ILE A 61 4.01 -8.72 -5.38
CA ILE A 61 4.17 -7.32 -4.94
C ILE A 61 5.24 -7.22 -3.86
N GLN A 62 5.24 -8.16 -2.91
CA GLN A 62 6.18 -8.16 -1.79
C GLN A 62 7.65 -8.26 -2.24
N ARG A 63 7.89 -8.75 -3.46
CA ARG A 63 9.23 -8.98 -4.01
C ARG A 63 9.65 -7.93 -5.06
N ILE A 64 8.80 -6.94 -5.34
CA ILE A 64 9.14 -5.86 -6.26
C ILE A 64 10.37 -5.09 -5.71
N PRO A 65 11.38 -4.78 -6.54
CA PRO A 65 12.50 -3.94 -6.15
C PRO A 65 12.04 -2.56 -5.67
N ARG A 66 12.61 -2.09 -4.56
CA ARG A 66 12.19 -0.87 -3.86
C ARG A 66 13.37 0.07 -3.61
N THR A 67 13.07 1.35 -3.48
CA THR A 67 14.03 2.41 -3.14
C THR A 67 13.52 3.25 -1.97
N PRO A 68 14.40 3.77 -1.10
CA PRO A 68 13.99 4.72 -0.07
C PRO A 68 13.56 6.08 -0.65
N SER A 69 13.89 6.38 -1.90
CA SER A 69 13.58 7.65 -2.57
C SER A 69 12.11 7.72 -2.98
N ARG A 70 11.44 8.81 -2.61
CA ARG A 70 10.05 9.08 -2.97
C ARG A 70 9.89 9.11 -4.49
N ALA A 71 8.95 8.32 -5.01
CA ALA A 71 8.60 8.29 -6.42
C ALA A 71 7.13 7.93 -6.59
N THR A 72 6.43 8.54 -7.55
CA THR A 72 5.03 8.17 -7.84
C THR A 72 4.95 6.70 -8.21
N GLY A 73 4.08 5.98 -7.53
CA GLY A 73 3.88 4.57 -7.76
C GLY A 73 3.30 3.86 -6.55
N ILE A 74 3.99 2.83 -6.09
CA ILE A 74 3.62 2.02 -4.95
C ILE A 74 4.49 2.46 -3.78
N VAL A 75 3.85 2.71 -2.64
CA VAL A 75 4.53 2.78 -1.34
C VAL A 75 4.29 1.49 -0.58
N VAL A 76 5.35 0.98 0.03
CA VAL A 76 5.34 -0.22 0.86
C VAL A 76 5.77 0.18 2.26
N TYR A 77 4.92 -0.11 3.25
CA TYR A 77 5.25 0.11 4.64
C TYR A 77 5.73 -1.20 5.28
N SER A 78 6.83 -1.13 6.02
CA SER A 78 7.46 -2.30 6.62
C SER A 78 7.98 -2.03 8.04
N GLU A 79 8.12 -3.12 8.79
CA GLU A 79 8.68 -3.14 10.13
C GLU A 79 9.65 -4.32 10.23
N ARG A 80 10.93 -4.06 10.50
CA ARG A 80 11.97 -5.10 10.63
C ARG A 80 12.06 -6.05 9.41
N GLY A 81 11.78 -5.54 8.21
CA GLY A 81 11.77 -6.31 6.97
C GLY A 81 10.41 -6.94 6.62
N ASP A 82 9.48 -7.04 7.58
CA ASP A 82 8.14 -7.53 7.32
C ASP A 82 7.28 -6.44 6.68
N ILE A 83 6.63 -6.75 5.57
CA ILE A 83 5.69 -5.84 4.94
C ILE A 83 4.38 -5.84 5.72
N ARG A 84 3.90 -4.64 6.05
CA ARG A 84 2.70 -4.43 6.85
C ARG A 84 1.55 -3.82 6.05
N HIS A 85 1.86 -3.01 5.05
CA HIS A 85 0.84 -2.27 4.30
C HIS A 85 1.32 -1.79 2.93
N PHE A 86 0.37 -1.55 2.03
CA PHE A 86 0.60 -1.03 0.68
C PHE A 86 -0.29 0.16 0.37
N GLY A 87 0.22 1.07 -0.47
CA GLY A 87 -0.58 2.16 -1.01
C GLY A 87 -0.07 2.66 -2.36
N ARG A 88 -0.86 3.53 -2.98
CA ARG A 88 -0.44 4.30 -4.16
C ARG A 88 0.02 5.67 -3.71
N TYR A 89 1.29 5.97 -3.96
CA TYR A 89 1.88 7.26 -3.62
C TYR A 89 1.94 8.15 -4.85
N ASP A 90 1.56 9.40 -4.67
CA ASP A 90 1.74 10.46 -5.65
C ASP A 90 2.74 11.49 -5.10
N HIS A 91 3.90 11.59 -5.76
CA HIS A 91 4.96 12.51 -5.34
C HIS A 91 4.60 13.98 -5.53
N THR A 92 3.66 14.29 -6.44
CA THR A 92 3.29 15.68 -6.75
C THR A 92 2.43 16.28 -5.65
N THR A 93 1.53 15.48 -5.08
CA THR A 93 0.66 15.86 -3.96
C THR A 93 1.24 15.47 -2.60
N GLY A 94 2.20 14.53 -2.58
CA GLY A 94 2.75 13.96 -1.35
C GLY A 94 1.76 13.06 -0.59
N LYS A 95 0.66 12.66 -1.25
CA LYS A 95 -0.42 11.87 -0.66
C LYS A 95 -0.33 10.40 -1.06
N VAL A 96 -0.88 9.55 -0.21
CA VAL A 96 -1.02 8.12 -0.40
C VAL A 96 -2.50 7.78 -0.40
N ARG A 97 -2.94 7.01 -1.39
CA ARG A 97 -4.24 6.34 -1.38
C ARG A 97 -4.04 4.88 -1.04
N SER A 98 -4.75 4.36 -0.05
CA SER A 98 -4.65 2.95 0.32
C SER A 98 -5.91 2.42 1.00
N LYS A 99 -6.13 1.11 0.86
CA LYS A 99 -7.22 0.38 1.51
C LYS A 99 -6.78 -0.09 2.89
N TRP A 100 -7.42 0.38 3.96
CA TRP A 100 -7.02 0.02 5.33
C TRP A 100 -7.83 -1.18 5.83
N ASN A 101 -7.28 -2.39 5.64
CA ASN A 101 -7.96 -3.68 5.92
C ASN A 101 -9.37 -3.74 5.28
N PHE A 102 -10.35 -4.36 5.95
CA PHE A 102 -11.77 -4.37 5.57
C PHE A 102 -12.46 -2.99 5.69
N GLY A 103 -11.71 -1.92 5.93
CA GLY A 103 -12.20 -0.54 6.04
C GLY A 103 -12.31 0.17 4.67
N PRO A 104 -12.42 1.51 4.66
CA PRO A 104 -12.49 2.30 3.43
C PRO A 104 -11.14 2.37 2.69
N VAL A 105 -11.18 2.89 1.45
CA VAL A 105 -10.00 3.48 0.82
C VAL A 105 -9.85 4.91 1.32
N LEU A 106 -8.66 5.22 1.81
CA LEU A 106 -8.33 6.50 2.43
C LEU A 106 -7.22 7.20 1.64
N GLU A 107 -7.30 8.52 1.56
CA GLU A 107 -6.20 9.38 1.13
C GLU A 107 -5.59 10.08 2.36
N HIS A 108 -4.26 10.04 2.47
CA HIS A 108 -3.56 10.55 3.64
C HIS A 108 -2.13 10.98 3.30
N ALA A 109 -1.48 11.75 4.17
CA ALA A 109 -0.04 11.98 4.07
C ALA A 109 0.74 10.68 4.33
N LEU A 110 1.97 10.59 3.83
CA LEU A 110 2.84 9.42 3.96
C LEU A 110 3.02 8.95 5.42
N ASP A 111 3.10 9.88 6.38
CA ASP A 111 3.29 9.61 7.80
C ASP A 111 1.98 9.58 8.62
N ALA A 112 0.84 9.92 8.00
CA ALA A 112 -0.48 9.88 8.60
C ALA A 112 -1.10 8.47 8.46
N VAL A 113 -0.41 7.49 9.02
CA VAL A 113 -0.78 6.06 9.02
C VAL A 113 -0.68 5.47 10.43
N PRO A 114 -1.43 4.39 10.73
CA PRO A 114 -1.29 3.65 11.98
C PRO A 114 0.17 3.28 12.27
N SER A 115 0.57 3.33 13.54
CA SER A 115 1.91 2.87 13.96
C SER A 115 2.16 1.40 13.60
N CYS A 116 1.14 0.55 13.68
CA CYS A 116 1.20 -0.87 13.32
C CYS A 116 1.52 -1.15 11.84
N TYR A 117 1.47 -0.14 10.96
CA TYR A 117 1.94 -0.27 9.58
C TYR A 117 3.46 -0.16 9.44
N GLY A 118 4.18 0.06 10.54
CA GLY A 118 5.64 -0.03 10.58
C GLY A 118 6.35 1.32 10.49
N THR A 119 7.67 1.27 10.60
CA THR A 119 8.53 2.45 10.72
C THR A 119 9.33 2.77 9.47
N PHE A 120 9.15 2.01 8.39
CA PHE A 120 9.79 2.27 7.11
C PHE A 120 8.76 2.39 6.00
N ALA A 121 9.02 3.32 5.07
CA ALA A 121 8.35 3.42 3.79
C ALA A 121 9.36 3.35 2.66
N GLU A 122 9.10 2.48 1.70
CA GLU A 122 9.89 2.31 0.50
C GLU A 122 8.99 2.43 -0.73
N PHE A 123 9.58 2.81 -1.85
CA PHE A 123 8.84 3.18 -3.04
C PHE A 123 9.26 2.33 -4.22
N CYS A 124 8.30 2.07 -5.11
CA CYS A 124 8.54 1.54 -6.43
C CYS A 124 7.73 2.36 -7.44
N THR A 125 8.33 2.72 -8.57
CA THR A 125 7.61 3.44 -9.62
C THR A 125 6.56 2.54 -10.26
N LEU A 126 5.53 3.16 -10.83
CA LEU A 126 4.52 2.45 -11.60
C LEU A 126 5.10 1.59 -12.71
N GLN A 127 5.97 2.22 -13.51
CA GLN A 127 6.64 1.56 -14.62
C GLN A 127 7.44 0.35 -14.14
N ARG A 128 8.21 0.49 -13.06
CA ARG A 128 9.04 -0.61 -12.55
C ARG A 128 8.20 -1.78 -12.04
N ALA A 129 7.08 -1.50 -11.38
CA ALA A 129 6.14 -2.53 -10.98
C ALA A 129 5.55 -3.27 -12.20
N GLN A 130 5.15 -2.53 -13.24
CA GLN A 130 4.62 -3.11 -14.47
C GLN A 130 5.65 -3.98 -15.21
N GLU A 131 6.88 -3.50 -15.37
CA GLU A 131 8.01 -4.26 -15.94
C GLU A 131 8.22 -5.57 -15.19
N TYR A 132 8.29 -5.51 -13.86
CA TYR A 132 8.49 -6.69 -13.03
C TYR A 132 7.39 -7.75 -13.21
N PHE A 133 6.12 -7.33 -13.27
CA PHE A 133 5.02 -8.27 -13.52
C PHE A 133 5.00 -8.81 -14.95
N HIS A 134 5.43 -8.00 -15.92
CA HIS A 134 5.56 -8.43 -17.31
C HIS A 134 6.66 -9.49 -17.47
N GLU A 135 7.85 -9.23 -16.93
CA GLU A 135 8.98 -10.17 -16.90
C GLU A 135 8.57 -11.50 -16.24
N ARG A 136 7.88 -11.44 -15.10
CA ARG A 136 7.38 -12.63 -14.38
C ARG A 136 6.40 -13.45 -15.22
N ARG A 137 5.46 -12.80 -15.92
CA ARG A 137 4.53 -13.47 -16.86
C ARG A 137 5.27 -14.10 -18.04
N GLN A 138 6.30 -13.44 -18.57
CA GLN A 138 7.12 -13.98 -19.65
C GLN A 138 7.99 -15.15 -19.19
N THR A 139 8.55 -15.10 -17.98
CA THR A 139 9.29 -16.24 -17.44
C THR A 139 8.40 -17.44 -17.14
N SER A 140 7.10 -17.24 -16.87
CA SER A 140 6.14 -18.35 -16.79
C SER A 140 5.77 -18.96 -18.14
N LEU A 141 6.08 -18.31 -19.28
CA LEU A 141 5.84 -18.85 -20.63
C LEU A 141 6.85 -19.94 -21.06
N PHE A 142 7.86 -20.26 -20.24
CA PHE A 142 8.71 -21.45 -20.41
C PHE A 142 8.54 -22.52 -19.31
N GLY A 143 7.44 -22.47 -18.54
CA GLY A 143 6.77 -23.61 -17.87
C GLY A 143 7.23 -24.05 -16.45
N PRO A 144 6.44 -24.88 -15.72
CA PRO A 144 5.19 -25.57 -16.15
C PRO A 144 3.93 -25.26 -15.31
N GLU A 145 2.76 -25.42 -15.97
CA GLU A 145 1.42 -25.74 -15.44
C GLU A 145 0.82 -24.94 -14.26
N TYR A 146 -0.15 -24.08 -14.58
CA TYR A 146 -1.31 -23.81 -13.72
C TYR A 146 -2.58 -23.93 -14.56
N TYR A 147 -3.19 -25.12 -14.50
CA TYR A 147 -4.62 -25.33 -14.76
C TYR A 147 -5.41 -24.99 -13.50
#